data_AF-A0A024P5S5-F1
#
_entry.id   AF-A0A024P5S5-F1
#
_cell.length_a   1.000
_cell.length_b   1.000
_cell.length_c   1.000
_cell.angle_alpha   90.00
_cell.angle_beta   90.00
_cell.angle_gamma   90.00
#
_symmetry.space_group_name_H-M   'P 1'
#
loop_
_entity.id
_entity.type
_entity.pdbx_description
1 polymer ?
#
loop_
_entity_poly.entity_id
_entity_poly.type
_entity_poly.pdbx_seq_one_letter_code
_entity_poly.pdbx_strand_id
1 'polypeptide(L)'
;MGQALFIVTIAFILTNLFYFFRNKTYKKGYFSTALFLNLFFVLTGILIGFAILYYLLSLNRVILVTSLSSREPFDPDFLDLLYFSGVTILSVGYGDMLPVGIARFFCVN
;
A
#
# COMPACT_ATOMS: atom_id res chain seq x y z
N MET A 1 -20.83 -23.87 -7.33
CA MET A 1 -20.57 -23.66 -5.88
C MET A 1 -19.66 -22.46 -5.61
N GLY A 2 -18.45 -22.39 -6.18
CA GLY A 2 -17.51 -21.28 -5.93
C GLY A 2 -18.05 -19.87 -6.29
N GLN A 3 -18.77 -19.74 -7.40
CA GLN A 3 -19.37 -18.45 -7.80
C GLN A 3 -20.44 -17.97 -6.80
N ALA A 4 -21.24 -18.87 -6.24
CA ALA A 4 -22.25 -18.52 -5.24
C ALA A 4 -21.61 -18.03 -3.93
N LEU A 5 -20.54 -18.70 -3.46
CA LEU A 5 -19.78 -18.29 -2.28
C LEU A 5 -19.09 -16.93 -2.47
N PHE A 6 -18.58 -16.66 -3.68
CA PHE A 6 -18.00 -15.36 -4.03
C PHE A 6 -19.04 -14.24 -3.92
N ILE A 7 -20.22 -14.43 -4.53
CA ILE A 7 -21.32 -13.44 -4.48
C ILE A 7 -21.79 -13.20 -3.04
N VAL A 8 -21.96 -14.25 -2.24
CA VAL A 8 -22.37 -14.13 -0.83
C VAL A 8 -21.32 -13.35 -0.03
N THR A 9 -20.03 -13.62 -0.23
CA THR A 9 -18.94 -12.92 0.46
C THR A 9 -18.93 -11.43 0.10
N ILE A 10 -19.05 -11.09 -1.19
CA ILE A 10 -19.10 -9.70 -1.64
C ILE A 10 -20.33 -8.99 -1.05
N ALA A 11 -21.51 -9.62 -1.09
CA ALA A 11 -22.73 -9.07 -0.51
C ALA A 11 -22.60 -8.84 1.01
N PHE A 12 -21.95 -9.76 1.73
CA PHE A 12 -21.69 -9.62 3.16
C PHE A 12 -20.75 -8.44 3.47
N ILE A 13 -19.65 -8.29 2.71
CA ILE A 13 -18.71 -7.16 2.85
C ILE A 13 -19.41 -5.83 2.57
N LEU A 14 -20.16 -5.73 1.47
CA LEU A 14 -20.90 -4.53 1.09
C LEU A 14 -21.95 -4.14 2.14
N THR A 15 -22.65 -5.13 2.71
CA THR A 15 -23.65 -4.91 3.76
C THR A 15 -23.00 -4.36 5.04
N ASN A 16 -21.85 -4.92 5.44
CA ASN A 16 -21.11 -4.43 6.61
C ASN A 16 -20.57 -3.01 6.39
N LEU A 17 -20.00 -2.72 5.22
CA LEU A 17 -19.55 -1.37 4.86
C LEU A 17 -20.70 -0.38 4.90
N PHE A 18 -21.83 -0.71 4.26
CA PHE A 18 -23.01 0.15 4.26
C PHE A 18 -23.56 0.37 5.67
N TYR A 19 -23.62 -0.67 6.50
CA TYR A 19 -24.02 -0.56 7.90
C TYR A 19 -23.07 0.36 8.68
N PHE A 20 -21.75 0.19 8.51
CA PHE A 20 -20.72 1.00 9.18
C PHE A 20 -20.86 2.50 8.84
N PHE A 21 -21.05 2.83 7.56
CA PHE A 21 -21.20 4.24 7.15
C PHE A 21 -22.57 4.83 7.53
N ARG A 22 -23.63 4.02 7.63
CA ARG A 22 -25.00 4.52 7.90
C ARG A 22 -25.32 4.60 9.40
N ASN A 23 -24.72 3.75 10.23
CA ASN A 23 -25.00 3.71 11.65
C ASN A 23 -24.23 4.82 12.38
N LYS A 24 -24.87 5.98 12.60
CA LYS A 24 -24.33 7.13 13.33
C LYS A 24 -24.23 6.91 14.86
N THR A 25 -23.88 5.71 15.29
CA THR A 25 -23.90 5.31 16.71
C THR A 25 -22.65 5.79 17.48
N TYR A 26 -21.69 6.43 16.81
CA TYR A 26 -20.56 7.10 17.45
C TYR A 26 -20.87 8.57 17.73
N LYS A 27 -21.65 8.85 18.78
CA LYS A 27 -21.99 10.20 19.23
C LYS A 27 -20.82 11.01 19.84
N LYS A 28 -19.57 10.52 19.81
CA LYS A 28 -18.40 11.20 20.41
C LYS A 28 -17.18 11.39 19.49
N GLY A 29 -17.31 11.15 18.19
CA GLY A 29 -16.27 11.51 17.22
C GLY A 29 -16.92 11.88 15.90
N TYR A 30 -17.12 13.18 15.66
CA TYR A 30 -17.56 13.62 14.34
C TYR A 30 -16.46 13.26 13.34
N PHE A 31 -16.79 12.48 12.31
CA PHE A 31 -15.90 12.27 11.18
C PHE A 31 -15.67 13.62 10.51
N SER A 32 -14.51 14.23 10.77
CA SER A 32 -14.12 15.47 10.12
C SER A 32 -13.64 15.12 8.72
N THR A 33 -14.50 15.36 7.72
CA THR A 33 -14.14 15.19 6.32
C THR A 33 -12.87 15.98 5.99
N ALA A 34 -12.69 17.16 6.59
CA ALA A 34 -11.47 17.95 6.42
C ALA A 34 -10.22 17.24 6.97
N LEU A 35 -10.29 16.66 8.17
CA LEU A 35 -9.16 15.91 8.75
C LEU A 35 -8.85 14.64 7.94
N PHE A 36 -9.90 13.93 7.52
CA PHE A 36 -9.75 12.74 6.68
C PHE A 36 -9.09 13.07 5.34
N LEU A 37 -9.57 14.11 4.64
CA LEU A 37 -8.98 14.54 3.38
C LEU A 37 -7.53 15.02 3.56
N ASN A 38 -7.24 15.76 4.64
CA ASN A 38 -5.86 16.16 4.97
C ASN A 38 -4.97 14.93 5.13
N LEU A 39 -5.39 13.93 5.90
CA LEU A 39 -4.63 12.69 6.08
C LEU A 39 -4.47 11.93 4.76
N PHE A 40 -5.53 11.84 3.97
CA PHE A 40 -5.51 11.19 2.66
C PHE A 40 -4.50 11.84 1.72
N PHE A 41 -4.54 13.17 1.55
CA PHE A 41 -3.61 13.88 0.68
C PHE A 41 -2.16 13.81 1.19
N VAL A 42 -1.94 13.87 2.50
CA VAL A 42 -0.60 13.68 3.08
C VAL A 42 -0.08 12.28 2.79
N LEU A 43 -0.88 11.23 3.04
CA LEU A 43 -0.47 9.85 2.76
C LEU A 43 -0.25 9.61 1.27
N THR A 44 -1.09 10.15 0.39
CA THR A 44 -0.90 10.06 -1.07
C THR A 44 0.38 10.79 -1.50
N GLY A 45 0.66 11.97 -0.94
CA GLY A 45 1.88 12.72 -1.23
C GLY A 45 3.14 11.97 -0.79
N ILE A 46 3.12 11.36 0.40
CA ILE A 46 4.22 10.52 0.90
C ILE A 46 4.39 9.29 0.00
N LEU A 47 3.29 8.61 -0.35
CA LEU A 47 3.30 7.43 -1.23
C LEU A 47 3.95 7.73 -2.58
N ILE A 48 3.56 8.82 -3.24
CA ILE A 48 4.14 9.25 -4.51
C ILE A 48 5.60 9.69 -4.32
N GLY A 49 5.90 10.44 -3.26
CA GLY A 49 7.26 10.91 -2.95
C GLY A 49 8.25 9.77 -2.79
N PHE A 50 7.89 8.72 -2.06
CA PHE A 50 8.71 7.51 -1.94
C PHE A 50 8.81 6.74 -3.25
N ALA A 51 7.74 6.64 -4.05
CA ALA A 51 7.80 5.99 -5.35
C ALA A 51 8.80 6.69 -6.29
N ILE A 52 8.78 8.03 -6.33
CA ILE A 52 9.74 8.84 -7.09
C ILE A 52 11.16 8.64 -6.55
N LEU A 53 11.34 8.63 -5.23
CA LEU A 53 12.65 8.39 -4.60
C LEU A 53 13.21 7.02 -5.02
N TYR A 54 12.41 5.96 -4.96
CA TYR A 54 12.84 4.64 -5.40
C TYR A 54 13.14 4.60 -6.89
N TYR A 55 12.37 5.31 -7.71
CA TYR A 55 12.62 5.38 -9.15
C TYR A 55 13.97 6.02 -9.45
N LEU A 56 14.29 7.14 -8.78
CA LEU A 56 15.60 7.78 -8.92
C LEU A 56 16.76 6.89 -8.45
N LEU A 57 16.54 6.06 -7.43
CA LEU A 57 17.54 5.10 -6.97
C LEU A 57 17.71 3.93 -7.97
N SER A 58 16.62 3.44 -8.58
CA SER A 58 16.67 2.33 -9.54
C SER A 58 17.44 2.67 -10.81
N LEU A 59 17.48 3.95 -11.21
CA LEU A 59 18.23 4.42 -12.39
C LEU A 59 19.73 4.08 -12.36
N ASN A 60 20.32 3.99 -11.16
CA ASN A 60 21.77 3.84 -11.02
C ASN A 60 22.18 2.43 -10.60
N ARG A 61 21.32 1.73 -9.86
CA ARG A 61 21.64 0.45 -9.21
C ARG A 61 20.38 -0.38 -9.02
N VAL A 62 20.57 -1.70 -8.93
CA VAL A 62 19.50 -2.62 -8.50
C VAL A 62 19.13 -2.32 -7.05
N ILE A 63 17.85 -1.98 -6.84
CA ILE A 63 17.31 -1.66 -5.51
C ILE A 63 16.36 -2.72 -4.95
N LEU A 64 15.84 -3.61 -5.79
CA LEU A 64 14.87 -4.64 -5.43
C LEU A 64 15.34 -6.01 -5.94
N VAL A 65 15.03 -7.06 -5.17
CA VAL A 65 15.21 -8.47 -5.58
C VAL A 65 13.94 -9.26 -5.29
N THR A 66 13.70 -10.32 -6.05
CA THR A 66 12.54 -11.21 -5.88
C THR A 66 12.71 -12.18 -4.71
N SER A 67 13.95 -12.55 -4.37
CA SER A 67 14.24 -13.36 -3.19
C SER A 67 15.63 -13.09 -2.64
N LEU A 68 15.80 -13.25 -1.31
CA LEU A 68 17.11 -13.13 -0.66
C LEU A 68 18.08 -14.27 -1.02
N SER A 69 17.54 -15.42 -1.42
CA SER A 69 18.33 -16.63 -1.75
C SER A 69 18.88 -16.58 -3.17
N SER A 70 18.03 -16.25 -4.16
CA SER A 70 18.44 -16.14 -5.56
C SER A 70 19.11 -14.80 -5.87
N ARG A 71 18.79 -13.75 -5.10
CA ARG A 71 19.20 -12.35 -5.36
C ARG A 71 18.98 -11.91 -6.81
N GLU A 72 17.95 -12.48 -7.44
CA GLU A 72 17.59 -12.11 -8.80
C GLU A 72 17.16 -10.63 -8.83
N PRO A 73 17.84 -9.80 -9.65
CA PRO A 73 17.46 -8.40 -9.80
C PRO A 73 16.02 -8.28 -10.27
N PHE A 74 15.25 -7.44 -9.59
CA PHE A 74 13.97 -6.98 -10.08
C PHE A 74 14.19 -5.63 -10.76
N ASP A 75 13.75 -5.48 -12.01
CA ASP A 75 13.81 -4.23 -12.77
C ASP A 75 12.41 -3.59 -12.77
N PRO A 76 12.10 -2.76 -11.76
CA PRO A 76 10.75 -2.27 -11.54
C PRO A 76 10.41 -1.13 -12.50
N ASP A 77 9.19 -1.11 -13.01
CA ASP A 77 8.63 0.10 -13.59
C ASP A 77 8.15 1.08 -12.50
N PHE A 78 7.66 2.26 -12.90
CA PHE A 78 7.19 3.25 -11.93
C PHE A 78 5.98 2.76 -11.11
N LEU A 79 5.10 1.94 -11.69
CA LEU A 79 3.92 1.41 -11.01
C LEU A 79 4.30 0.34 -9.99
N ASP A 80 5.31 -0.48 -10.28
CA ASP A 80 5.88 -1.42 -9.32
C ASP A 80 6.45 -0.69 -8.10
N LEU A 81 7.13 0.45 -8.32
CA LEU A 81 7.66 1.27 -7.24
C LEU A 81 6.58 2.01 -6.45
N LEU A 82 5.49 2.39 -7.11
CA LEU A 82 4.31 2.94 -6.46
C LEU A 82 3.63 1.90 -5.56
N TYR A 83 3.52 0.66 -6.05
CA TYR A 83 3.04 -0.48 -5.29
C TYR A 83 3.95 -0.78 -4.09
N PHE A 84 5.26 -0.89 -4.32
CA PHE A 84 6.25 -1.12 -3.27
C PHE A 84 6.22 -0.05 -2.18
N SER A 85 6.10 1.22 -2.57
CA SER A 85 5.89 2.36 -1.66
C SER A 85 4.64 2.19 -0.79
N GLY A 86 3.50 1.85 -1.41
CA GLY A 86 2.25 1.62 -0.70
C GLY A 86 2.33 0.45 0.28
N VAL A 87 2.86 -0.69 -0.15
CA VAL A 87 3.03 -1.90 0.67
C VAL A 87 3.94 -1.65 1.87
N THR A 88 4.95 -0.78 1.72
CA THR A 88 5.88 -0.40 2.78
C THR A 88 5.23 0.59 3.77
N ILE A 89 4.68 1.71 3.29
CA ILE A 89 4.08 2.76 4.14
C ILE A 89 2.87 2.22 4.93
N LEU A 90 2.06 1.38 4.29
CA LEU A 90 0.89 0.77 4.94
C LEU A 90 1.26 -0.47 5.77
N SER A 91 2.56 -0.80 5.89
CA SER A 91 3.06 -1.94 6.66
C SER A 91 2.43 -3.28 6.26
N VAL A 92 2.08 -3.44 4.99
CA VAL A 92 1.52 -4.68 4.44
C VAL A 92 2.64 -5.70 4.22
N GLY A 93 3.73 -5.28 3.59
CA GLY A 93 4.96 -6.08 3.45
C GLY A 93 4.77 -7.47 2.84
N TYR A 94 4.18 -7.60 1.64
CA TYR A 94 3.95 -8.91 0.99
C TYR A 94 5.21 -9.75 0.78
N GLY A 95 6.38 -9.11 0.66
CA GLY A 95 7.67 -9.80 0.55
C GLY A 95 7.99 -10.33 -0.85
N ASP A 96 7.19 -9.96 -1.84
CA ASP A 96 7.38 -10.20 -3.27
C ASP A 96 8.48 -9.31 -3.88
N MET A 97 8.65 -8.10 -3.35
CA MET A 97 9.74 -7.18 -3.68
C MET A 97 10.55 -6.87 -2.42
N LEU A 98 11.83 -7.26 -2.41
CA LEU A 98 12.69 -7.11 -1.25
C LEU A 98 13.76 -6.03 -1.49
N PRO A 99 13.84 -4.99 -0.65
CA PRO A 99 14.81 -3.93 -0.82
C PRO A 99 16.23 -4.42 -0.55
N VAL A 100 17.17 -3.99 -1.40
CA VAL A 100 18.61 -4.22 -1.28
C VAL A 100 19.38 -2.90 -1.38
N GLY A 101 20.64 -2.91 -0.96
CA GLY A 101 21.50 -1.72 -0.99
C GLY A 101 20.92 -0.55 -0.19
N ILE A 102 20.97 0.65 -0.77
CA ILE A 102 20.54 1.88 -0.10
C ILE A 102 19.02 1.98 0.08
N ALA A 103 18.23 1.28 -0.74
CA ALA A 103 16.78 1.25 -0.59
C ALA A 103 16.36 0.68 0.78
N ARG A 104 17.15 -0.23 1.37
CA ARG A 104 16.88 -0.76 2.72
C ARG A 104 16.79 0.36 3.76
N PHE A 105 17.66 1.37 3.70
CA PHE A 105 17.65 2.47 4.67
C PHE A 105 16.31 3.22 4.69
N PHE A 106 15.72 3.41 3.51
CA PHE A 106 14.43 4.10 3.35
C PHE A 106 13.22 3.21 3.65
N CYS A 107 13.40 1.88 3.60
CA CYS A 107 12.34 0.90 3.85
C CYS A 107 12.38 0.28 5.25
N VAL A 108 13.38 0.63 6.08
CA VAL A 108 13.53 0.06 7.42
C VAL A 108 12.33 0.48 8.27
N ASN A 109 11.65 -0.54 8.78
CA ASN A 109 10.74 -0.47 9.92
C ASN A 109 11.42 -1.22 11.08
#